data_AF-A0A2V8UUI8-F1
#
_entry.id   AF-A0A2V8UUI8-F1
#
_cell.length_a   1.000
_cell.length_b   1.000
_cell.length_c   1.000
_cell.angle_alpha   90.00
_cell.angle_beta   90.00
_cell.angle_gamma   90.00
#
_symmetry.space_group_name_H-M   'P 1'
#
loop_
_entity.id
_entity.type
_entity.pdbx_description
1 polymer ?
#
loop_
_entity_poly.entity_id
_entity_poly.type
_entity_poly.pdbx_seq_one_letter_code
_entity_poly.pdbx_strand_id
1 'polypeptide(L)' 'MHRILAILERDLRRFRRSPILVIMSTIFPLVQLVILGYAFGGIIKHLKVGVVDQDHGLQAVKLREMFGA' A
#
# COMPACT_ATOMS: atom_id res chain seq x y z
N MET A 1 -28.98 23.36 -20.04
CA MET A 1 -27.59 22.84 -19.99
C MET A 1 -26.53 23.90 -19.69
N HIS A 2 -26.71 25.19 -20.05
CA HIS A 2 -25.71 26.24 -19.78
C HIS A 2 -25.46 26.58 -18.30
N ARG A 3 -26.44 26.43 -17.41
CA ARG A 3 -26.28 26.73 -15.97
C ARG A 3 -25.29 25.79 -15.27
N ILE A 4 -25.31 24.50 -15.60
CA ILE A 4 -24.40 23.51 -15.00
C ILE A 4 -22.96 23.79 -15.42
N LEU A 5 -22.74 24.13 -16.70
CA LEU A 5 -21.42 24.51 -17.21
C LEU A 5 -20.86 25.76 -16.52
N ALA A 6 -21.70 26.79 -16.29
CA ALA A 6 -21.28 28.00 -15.59
C ALA A 6 -20.88 27.74 -14.13
N ILE A 7 -21.55 26.80 -13.45
CA ILE A 7 -21.19 26.40 -12.09
C ILE A 7 -19.85 25.64 -12.09
N LEU A 8 -19.68 24.69 -13.00
CA LEU A 8 -18.45 23.93 -13.12
C LEU A 8 -17.25 24.83 -13.44
N GLU A 9 -17.41 25.81 -14.33
CA GLU A 9 -16.34 26.74 -14.67
C GLU A 9 -15.95 27.63 -13.48
N ARG A 10 -16.94 28.09 -12.69
CA ARG A 10 -16.70 28.82 -11.45
C ARG A 10 -15.92 27.99 -10.45
N ASP A 11 -16.30 26.73 -10.27
CA ASP A 11 -15.70 25.83 -9.29
C ASP A 11 -14.30 25.39 -9.72
N LEU A 12 -14.07 25.13 -11.01
CA LEU A 12 -12.73 24.85 -11.56
C LEU A 12 -11.79 26.05 -11.41
N ARG A 13 -12.31 27.27 -11.63
CA ARG A 13 -11.55 28.51 -11.42
C ARG A 13 -11.22 28.73 -9.94
N ARG A 14 -12.13 28.40 -9.03
CA ARG A 14 -11.92 28.44 -7.58
C ARG A 14 -10.94 27.37 -7.11
N PHE A 15 -11.04 26.16 -7.66
CA PHE A 15 -10.13 25.04 -7.40
C PHE A 15 -8.70 25.41 -7.80
N ARG A 16 -8.50 25.92 -9.03
CA ARG A 16 -7.19 26.41 -9.50
C ARG A 16 -6.61 27.55 -8.67
N ARG A 17 -7.44 28.40 -8.07
CA ARG A 17 -6.98 29.49 -7.20
C ARG A 17 -6.68 29.05 -5.77
N SER A 18 -7.07 27.83 -5.38
CA SER A 18 -6.82 27.30 -4.05
C SER A 18 -5.62 26.34 -4.09
N PRO A 19 -4.39 26.82 -3.82
CA PRO A 19 -3.17 26.01 -3.95
C PRO A 19 -3.19 24.77 -3.05
N ILE A 20 -3.80 24.86 -1.87
CA ILE A 20 -3.90 23.73 -0.92
C ILE A 20 -4.74 22.59 -1.50
N LEU A 21 -5.87 22.90 -2.14
CA LEU A 21 -6.76 21.89 -2.71
C LEU A 21 -6.10 21.16 -3.88
N VAL A 22 -5.40 21.91 -4.74
CA VAL A 22 -4.64 21.32 -5.86
C VAL A 22 -3.57 20.37 -5.32
N ILE A 23 -2.75 20.85 -4.38
CA ILE A 23 -1.66 20.06 -3.79
C ILE A 23 -2.20 18.79 -3.11
N MET A 24 -3.23 18.90 -2.27
CA MET A 24 -3.81 17.74 -1.59
C MET A 24 -4.44 16.76 -2.59
N SER A 25 -5.11 17.25 -3.64
CA SER A 25 -5.70 16.38 -4.67
C SER A 25 -4.67 15.55 -5.41
N THR A 26 -3.43 16.04 -5.54
CA THR A 26 -2.33 15.32 -6.19
C THR A 26 -1.56 14.43 -5.21
N ILE A 27 -1.26 14.91 -4.00
CA ILE A 27 -0.45 14.19 -3.02
C ILE A 27 -1.23 13.05 -2.35
N PHE A 28 -2.48 13.28 -2.00
CA PHE A 28 -3.31 12.30 -1.29
C PHE A 28 -3.38 10.93 -2.01
N PRO A 29 -3.71 10.84 -3.31
CA PRO A 29 -3.74 9.54 -4.00
C PRO A 29 -2.36 8.88 -4.09
N LEU A 30 -1.27 9.64 -4.20
CA LEU A 30 0.09 9.08 -4.20
C LEU A 30 0.43 8.45 -2.84
N VAL A 31 0.11 9.14 -1.75
CA VAL A 31 0.30 8.62 -0.39
C VAL A 31 -0.51 7.34 -0.18
N GLN A 32 -1.76 7.32 -0.67
CA GLN A 32 -2.59 6.11 -0.60
C GLN A 32 -1.94 4.93 -1.34
N LEU A 33 -1.39 5.13 -2.54
CA LEU A 33 -0.69 4.07 -3.28
C LEU A 33 0.55 3.56 -2.53
N VAL A 34 1.33 4.46 -1.92
CA VAL A 34 2.51 4.07 -1.14
C VAL A 34 2.12 3.26 0.09
N ILE A 35 1.13 3.72 0.87
CA ILE A 35 0.64 3.01 2.04
C ILE A 35 0.10 1.64 1.64
N LEU A 36 -0.71 1.59 0.59
CA LEU A 36 -1.34 0.37 0.11
C LEU A 36 -0.31 -0.63 -0.43
N GLY A 37 0.67 -0.17 -1.21
CA GLY A 37 1.76 -1.00 -1.71
C GLY A 37 2.62 -1.56 -0.59
N TYR A 38 2.92 -0.74 0.43
CA TYR A 38 3.69 -1.19 1.60
C TYR A 38 2.90 -2.17 2.48
N ALA A 39 1.59 -1.94 2.64
CA ALA A 39 0.72 -2.82 3.42
C ALA A 39 0.49 -4.18 2.72
N PHE A 40 0.26 -4.20 1.41
CA PHE A 40 0.04 -5.45 0.66
C PHE A 40 1.32 -6.23 0.36
N GLY A 41 2.46 -5.56 0.13
CA GLY A 41 3.76 -6.19 -0.07
C GLY A 41 4.49 -6.52 1.25
N GLY A 42 3.82 -6.36 2.38
CA GLY A 42 4.40 -6.40 3.72
C GLY A 42 5.16 -7.68 3.99
N ILE A 43 6.49 -7.63 3.89
CA ILE A 43 7.37 -8.66 4.40
C ILE A 43 7.13 -8.71 5.91
N ILE A 44 6.45 -9.75 6.39
CA ILE A 44 6.23 -9.97 7.81
C ILE A 44 7.58 -10.34 8.43
N LYS A 45 8.28 -9.35 8.99
CA LYS A 45 9.56 -9.54 9.66
C LYS A 45 9.31 -9.90 11.13
N HIS A 46 10.14 -10.77 11.69
CA HIS A 46 10.11 -11.19 13.10
C HIS A 46 8.87 -12.00 13.52
N LEU A 47 8.26 -12.75 12.60
CA LEU A 47 7.25 -13.72 12.98
C LEU A 47 7.91 -14.90 13.70
N LYS A 48 7.38 -15.31 14.86
CA LYS A 48 7.77 -16.57 15.49
C LYS A 48 7.21 -17.71 14.63
N VAL A 49 8.08 -18.35 13.86
CA VAL A 49 7.74 -19.51 13.03
C VAL A 49 8.14 -20.77 13.78
N GLY A 50 7.20 -21.72 13.92
CA GLY A 50 7.50 -23.07 14.40
C GLY A 50 7.67 -24.01 13.20
N VAL A 51 8.79 -24.71 13.12
CA VAL A 51 9.03 -25.74 12.10
C VAL A 51 8.75 -27.10 12.72
N VAL A 52 7.81 -27.85 12.15
CA VAL A 52 7.49 -29.22 12.57
C VAL A 52 7.83 -30.16 11.42
N ASP A 53 8.73 -31.10 11.67
CA ASP A 53 9.06 -32.16 10.71
C ASP A 53 8.08 -33.32 10.88
N GLN A 54 7.38 -33.67 9.80
CA GLN A 54 6.42 -34.79 9.75
C GLN A 54 6.96 -35.97 8.94
N ASP A 55 7.76 -35.69 7.90
CA ASP A 55 8.20 -36.69 6.91
C ASP A 55 9.58 -37.29 7.22
N HIS A 56 10.35 -36.70 8.15
CA HIS A 56 11.68 -37.16 8.57
C HIS A 56 12.68 -37.36 7.41
N GLY A 57 12.39 -36.78 6.25
CA GLY A 57 13.21 -36.90 5.06
C GLY A 57 14.44 -36.01 5.13
N LEU A 58 15.45 -36.31 4.30
CA LEU A 58 16.69 -35.53 4.19
C LEU A 58 16.47 -34.03 3.94
N GLN A 59 15.41 -33.66 3.20
CA GLN A 59 15.07 -32.25 2.96
C GLN A 59 14.54 -31.56 4.22
N ALA A 60 13.82 -32.30 5.07
CA ALA A 60 13.27 -31.77 6.32
C ALA A 60 14.38 -31.51 7.35
N VAL A 61 15.38 -32.40 7.42
CA VAL A 61 16.59 -32.19 8.25
C VAL A 61 17.33 -30.91 7.86
N LYS A 62 17.56 -30.72 6.55
CA LYS A 62 18.24 -29.52 6.05
C LYS A 62 17.47 -28.24 6.34
N LEU A 63 16.14 -28.28 6.25
CA LEU A 63 15.29 -27.14 6.60
C LEU A 63 15.40 -26.85 8.10
N ARG A 64 15.38 -27.88 8.94
CA ARG A 64 15.50 -27.75 10.39
C ARG A 64 16.84 -27.14 10.81
N GLU A 65 17.94 -27.58 10.19
CA GLU A 65 19.27 -26.98 10.37
C GLU A 65 19.31 -25.49 9.97
N MET A 66 18.67 -25.12 8.85
CA MET A 66 18.59 -23.71 8.42
C MET A 66 17.85 -22.81 9.42
N PHE A 67 16.90 -23.37 10.16
CA PHE A 67 16.18 -22.66 11.23
C PHE A 67 16.86 -22.78 12.61
N GLY A 68 18.01 -23.46 12.71
CA GLY A 68 18.79 -23.61 13.95
C GLY A 68 18.14 -24.53 15.00
N ALA A 69 17.30 -25.46 14.56
CA ALA A 69 16.48 -26.34 15.41
C ALA A 69 16.83 -27.83 15.30
#